data_AF-A0A0Q9AE37-F1
#
_entry.id   AF-A0A0Q9AE37-F1
#
_cell.length_a   1.000
_cell.length_b   1.000
_cell.length_c   1.000
_cell.angle_alpha   90.00
_cell.angle_beta   90.00
_cell.angle_gamma   90.00
#
_symmetry.space_group_name_H-M   'P 1'
#
loop_
_entity.id
_entity.type
_entity.pdbx_description
1 polymer ?
#
loop_
_entity_poly.entity_id
_entity_poly.type
_entity_poly.pdbx_seq_one_letter_code
_entity_poly.pdbx_strand_id
1 'polypeptide(L)'
;MENLINTENLEEIREIIEDKIADIPGHYILCGALGTLLLSTYLEKTGKKQAASVIAKLSIPIIGIGLAKYKDVIKSKIQEQLDEFSTNNDNTDRVNFGTSQS
;
A
#
# COMPACT_ATOMS: atom_id res chain seq x y z
N MET A 1 -4.84 8.46 -36.10
CA MET A 1 -5.44 7.48 -35.18
C MET A 1 -5.86 8.24 -33.95
N GLU A 2 -7.14 8.20 -33.59
CA GLU A 2 -7.66 8.86 -32.40
C GLU A 2 -7.16 8.10 -31.16
N ASN A 3 -6.57 8.81 -30.21
CA ASN A 3 -6.17 8.25 -28.93
C ASN A 3 -7.44 8.01 -28.10
N LEU A 4 -7.84 6.74 -27.98
CA LEU A 4 -8.97 6.29 -27.13
C LEU A 4 -8.69 6.45 -25.62
N ILE A 5 -7.53 6.98 -25.24
CA ILE A 5 -7.22 7.40 -23.88
C ILE A 5 -7.40 8.93 -23.83
N ASN A 6 -8.65 9.37 -23.83
CA ASN A 6 -8.99 10.77 -23.59
C ASN A 6 -8.94 10.99 -22.07
N THR A 7 -8.26 12.04 -21.61
CA THR A 7 -8.01 12.31 -20.18
C THR A 7 -9.31 12.39 -19.36
N GLU A 8 -10.42 12.83 -19.97
CA GLU A 8 -11.76 12.82 -19.38
C GLU A 8 -12.24 11.41 -19.02
N ASN A 9 -11.99 10.42 -19.89
CA ASN A 9 -12.39 9.04 -19.67
C ASN A 9 -11.53 8.38 -18.57
N LEU A 10 -10.28 8.81 -18.41
CA LEU A 10 -9.40 8.31 -17.35
C LEU A 10 -9.82 8.80 -15.96
N GLU A 11 -10.30 10.03 -15.84
CA GLU A 11 -10.86 10.55 -14.58
C GLU A 11 -12.14 9.79 -14.21
N GLU A 12 -13.03 9.56 -15.18
CA GLU A 12 -14.27 8.81 -14.96
C GLU A 12 -13.99 7.35 -14.57
N ILE A 13 -13.06 6.69 -15.26
CA ILE A 13 -12.59 5.33 -14.91
C ILE A 13 -11.97 5.32 -13.50
N ARG A 14 -11.18 6.34 -13.16
CA ARG A 14 -10.58 6.47 -11.84
C ARG A 14 -11.64 6.63 -10.76
N GLU A 15 -12.62 7.50 -10.97
CA GLU A 15 -13.72 7.75 -10.03
C GLU A 15 -14.57 6.49 -9.81
N ILE A 16 -14.88 5.76 -10.89
CA ILE A 16 -15.57 4.46 -10.82
C ILE A 16 -14.74 3.43 -10.05
N ILE A 17 -13.43 3.40 -10.26
CA ILE A 17 -12.54 2.50 -9.53
C ILE A 17 -12.48 2.89 -8.06
N GLU A 18 -12.29 4.18 -7.75
CA GLU A 18 -12.22 4.73 -6.39
C GLU A 18 -13.53 4.45 -5.62
N ASP A 19 -14.70 4.63 -6.24
CA ASP A 19 -16.00 4.29 -5.68
C ASP A 19 -16.13 2.79 -5.38
N LYS A 20 -15.78 1.93 -6.35
CA LYS A 20 -15.85 0.47 -6.18
C LYS A 20 -14.90 -0.09 -5.13
N ILE A 21 -13.75 0.56 -4.92
CA ILE A 21 -12.76 0.14 -3.92
C ILE A 21 -12.84 0.96 -2.63
N ALA A 22 -13.72 1.96 -2.54
CA ALA A 22 -13.88 2.84 -1.40
C ALA A 22 -14.15 2.03 -0.12
N ASP A 23 -15.08 1.08 -0.22
CA ASP A 23 -15.48 0.20 0.87
C ASP A 23 -14.50 -0.95 1.15
N ILE A 24 -13.50 -1.15 0.27
CA ILE A 24 -12.49 -2.19 0.44
C ILE A 24 -11.32 -1.63 1.25
N PRO A 25 -10.99 -2.20 2.43
CA PRO A 25 -9.80 -1.83 3.17
C PRO A 25 -8.54 -2.03 2.32
N GLY A 26 -7.64 -1.04 2.29
CA GLY A 26 -6.51 -1.10 1.36
C GLY A 26 -5.52 -2.25 1.63
N HIS A 27 -5.53 -2.90 2.80
CA HIS A 27 -4.75 -4.12 3.03
C HIS A 27 -5.26 -5.28 2.18
N TYR A 28 -6.57 -5.38 1.92
CA TYR A 28 -7.11 -6.40 1.03
C TYR A 28 -6.67 -6.15 -0.41
N ILE A 29 -6.57 -4.88 -0.83
CA ILE A 29 -6.05 -4.52 -2.16
C ILE A 29 -4.57 -4.90 -2.27
N LEU A 30 -3.77 -4.60 -1.25
CA LEU A 30 -2.35 -4.99 -1.19
C LEU A 30 -2.17 -6.52 -1.14
N CYS A 31 -2.97 -7.24 -0.35
CA CYS A 31 -2.96 -8.71 -0.34
C CYS A 31 -3.35 -9.30 -1.70
N GLY A 32 -4.36 -8.71 -2.36
CA GLY A 32 -4.74 -9.07 -3.72
C GLY A 32 -3.58 -8.88 -4.70
N ALA A 33 -2.87 -7.75 -4.60
CA ALA A 33 -1.71 -7.42 -5.41
C ALA A 33 -0.54 -8.41 -5.22
N LEU A 34 -0.24 -8.77 -3.97
CA LEU A 34 0.75 -9.79 -3.65
C LEU A 34 0.32 -11.17 -4.17
N GLY A 35 -0.98 -11.49 -4.06
CA GLY A 35 -1.56 -12.71 -4.62
C GLY A 35 -1.41 -12.80 -6.13
N THR A 36 -1.67 -11.72 -6.88
CA THR A 36 -1.45 -11.69 -8.33
C THR A 36 0.02 -11.76 -8.69
N LEU A 37 0.90 -11.13 -7.92
CA LEU A 37 2.35 -11.25 -8.13
C LEU A 37 2.81 -12.71 -7.96
N LEU A 38 2.43 -13.37 -6.86
CA LEU A 38 2.75 -14.78 -6.63
C LEU A 38 2.14 -15.70 -7.70
N LEU A 39 0.90 -15.41 -8.13
CA LEU A 39 0.24 -16.14 -9.21
C LEU A 39 0.98 -16.00 -10.54
N SER A 40 1.51 -14.81 -10.87
CA SER A 40 2.34 -14.63 -12.06
C SER A 40 3.59 -15.50 -12.04
N THR A 41 4.29 -15.56 -10.90
CA THR A 41 5.46 -16.43 -10.73
C THR A 41 5.11 -17.91 -10.87
N TYR A 42 3.96 -18.32 -10.34
CA TYR A 42 3.47 -19.70 -10.48
C TYR A 42 3.13 -20.05 -11.94
N LEU A 43 2.44 -19.15 -12.65
CA LEU A 43 2.11 -19.29 -14.07
C LEU A 43 3.35 -19.36 -14.96
N GLU A 44 4.38 -18.59 -14.62
CA GLU A 44 5.67 -18.62 -15.31
C GLU A 44 6.34 -19.98 -15.15
N LYS A 45 6.36 -20.53 -13.92
CA LYS A 45 6.88 -21.87 -13.62
C LYS A 45 6.10 -23.00 -14.30
N THR A 46 4.79 -22.84 -14.53
CA THR A 46 3.95 -23.82 -15.25
C THR A 46 4.00 -23.67 -16.77
N GLY A 47 4.88 -22.80 -17.30
CA GLY A 47 5.08 -22.62 -18.74
C GLY A 47 4.08 -21.67 -19.40
N LYS A 48 3.13 -21.08 -18.65
CA LYS A 48 2.14 -20.12 -19.14
C LYS A 48 2.70 -18.69 -19.18
N LYS A 49 3.79 -18.50 -19.95
CA LYS A 49 4.55 -17.24 -20.03
C LYS A 49 3.72 -16.02 -20.45
N GLN A 50 2.75 -16.16 -21.36
CA GLN A 50 1.89 -15.05 -21.76
C GLN A 50 0.97 -14.59 -20.62
N ALA A 51 0.29 -15.54 -19.95
CA ALA A 51 -0.58 -15.23 -18.82
C ALA A 51 0.20 -14.63 -17.65
N ALA A 52 1.39 -15.18 -17.35
CA ALA A 52 2.29 -14.63 -16.35
C ALA A 52 2.65 -13.16 -16.65
N SER A 53 3.00 -12.84 -17.91
CA SER A 53 3.33 -11.47 -18.30
C SER A 53 2.16 -10.50 -18.17
N VAL A 54 0.95 -10.91 -18.56
CA VAL A 54 -0.26 -10.07 -18.42
C VAL A 54 -0.58 -9.81 -16.95
N ILE A 55 -0.58 -10.85 -16.13
CA ILE A 55 -0.86 -10.74 -14.69
C ILE A 55 0.21 -9.88 -14.00
N ALA A 56 1.49 -10.06 -14.34
CA ALA A 56 2.59 -9.25 -13.80
C ALA A 56 2.50 -7.78 -14.22
N LYS A 57 2.02 -7.48 -15.44
CA LYS A 57 1.77 -6.10 -15.86
C LYS A 57 0.56 -5.48 -15.15
N LEU A 58 -0.43 -6.28 -14.80
CA LEU A 58 -1.62 -5.84 -14.06
C LEU A 58 -1.32 -5.63 -12.56
N SER A 59 -0.33 -6.34 -12.01
CA SER A 59 0.02 -6.18 -10.59
C SER A 59 0.58 -4.78 -10.30
N ILE A 60 1.36 -4.18 -11.20
CA ILE A 60 1.94 -2.83 -11.04
C ILE A 60 0.87 -1.76 -10.76
N PRO A 61 -0.18 -1.57 -11.59
CA PRO A 61 -1.22 -0.58 -11.31
C PRO A 61 -2.06 -0.93 -10.07
N ILE A 62 -2.31 -2.21 -9.78
CA ILE A 62 -3.03 -2.64 -8.56
C ILE A 62 -2.21 -2.28 -7.30
N ILE A 63 -0.90 -2.50 -7.32
CA ILE A 63 0.01 -2.07 -6.25
C ILE A 63 -0.03 -0.54 -6.11
N GLY A 64 -0.01 0.20 -7.23
CA GLY A 64 -0.10 1.66 -7.23
C GLY A 64 -1.37 2.19 -6.56
N ILE A 65 -2.54 1.64 -6.92
CA ILE A 65 -3.83 1.99 -6.32
C ILE A 65 -3.87 1.60 -4.84
N GLY A 66 -3.40 0.38 -4.52
CA GLY A 66 -3.29 -0.10 -3.15
C GLY A 66 -2.45 0.83 -2.28
N LEU A 67 -1.25 1.21 -2.74
CA LEU A 67 -0.37 2.12 -2.04
C LEU A 67 -0.95 3.54 -1.93
N ALA A 68 -1.61 4.06 -2.96
CA ALA A 68 -2.25 5.37 -2.90
C ALA A 68 -3.34 5.42 -1.82
N LYS A 69 -4.19 4.39 -1.75
CA LYS A 69 -5.25 4.27 -0.74
C LYS A 69 -4.70 3.94 0.66
N TYR A 70 -3.58 3.22 0.73
CA TYR A 70 -2.92 2.89 2.00
C TYR A 70 -1.97 3.98 2.50
N LYS A 71 -1.68 5.02 1.71
CA LYS A 71 -0.72 6.06 2.06
C LYS A 71 -1.11 6.77 3.35
N ASP A 72 -2.38 7.11 3.52
CA ASP A 72 -2.85 7.80 4.73
C ASP A 72 -2.83 6.89 5.95
N VAL A 73 -3.19 5.61 5.78
CA VAL A 73 -3.11 4.60 6.84
C VAL A 73 -1.67 4.33 7.25
N ILE A 74 -0.74 4.21 6.29
CA ILE A 74 0.69 4.05 6.53
C ILE A 74 1.23 5.29 7.24
N LYS A 75 0.85 6.49 6.80
CA LYS A 75 1.30 7.75 7.40
C LYS A 75 0.83 7.88 8.86
N SER A 76 -0.44 7.59 9.14
CA SER A 76 -0.97 7.59 10.51
C SER A 76 -0.28 6.55 11.38
N LYS A 77 -0.02 5.35 10.85
CA LYS A 77 0.64 4.28 11.62
C LYS A 77 2.13 4.56 11.86
N ILE A 78 2.83 5.17 10.90
CA ILE A 78 4.20 5.64 11.08
C ILE A 78 4.24 6.77 12.11
N GLN A 79 3.29 7.70 12.08
CA GLN A 79 3.20 8.78 13.06
C GLN A 79 2.92 8.24 14.47
N GLU A 80 1.98 7.30 14.63
CA GLU A 80 1.74 6.61 15.90
C GLU A 80 3.01 5.94 16.45
N GLN A 81 3.75 5.22 15.60
CA GLN A 81 5.01 4.61 16.03
C GLN A 81 6.07 5.66 16.38
N LEU A 82 6.17 6.76 15.63
CA LEU A 82 7.13 7.82 15.88
C LEU A 82 6.83 8.60 17.18
N ASP A 83 5.56 8.81 17.47
CA ASP A 83 5.08 9.44 18.70
C ASP A 83 5.31 8.51 19.91
N GLU A 84 5.11 7.21 19.74
CA GLU A 84 5.40 6.19 20.76
C GLU A 84 6.91 6.08 21.07
N PHE A 85 7.77 6.23 20.06
CA PHE A 85 9.22 6.32 20.24
C PHE A 85 9.66 7.64 20.93
N SER A 86 9.01 8.76 20.64
CA SER A 86 9.33 10.06 21.29
C SER A 86 8.86 10.09 22.75
N THR A 87 7.71 9.49 23.06
CA THR A 87 7.15 9.46 24.42
C THR A 87 7.95 8.55 25.38
N ASN A 88 8.57 7.49 24.87
CA ASN A 88 9.43 6.61 25.68
C ASN A 88 10.78 7.25 26.04
N ASN A 89 11.25 8.23 25.26
CA ASN A 89 12.54 8.88 25.50
C ASN A 89 12.45 9.95 26.62
N ASP A 90 11.34 10.68 26.70
CA ASP A 90 11.11 11.70 27.75
C ASP A 90 11.01 11.11 29.17
N ASN A 91 10.58 9.86 29.31
CA ASN A 91 10.51 9.21 30.62
C ASN A 91 11.89 8.78 31.12
N THR A 92 12.83 8.43 30.24
CA THR A 92 14.14 7.90 30.63
C THR A 92 15.04 8.98 31.24
N ASP A 93 14.91 10.24 30.81
CA ASP A 93 15.66 11.37 31.36
C ASP A 93 15.15 11.84 32.72
N ARG A 94 13.91 11.50 33.10
CA ARG A 94 13.33 11.87 34.41
C ARG A 94 13.59 10.86 35.51
N VAL A 95 13.83 9.57 35.19
CA VAL A 95 14.11 8.54 36.21
C VAL A 95 15.53 8.65 36.78
N ASN A 96 16.47 9.26 36.04
CA ASN A 96 17.88 9.31 36.43
C ASN A 96 18.26 10.50 37.34
N PHE A 97 17.31 11.39 37.65
CA PHE A 97 17.52 12.54 38.55
C PHE A 97 17.07 12.31 40.00
N GLY A 98 16.58 11.10 40.33
CA GLY A 98 15.96 10.78 41.63
C GLY A 98 16.79 9.92 42.60
N THR A 99 17.94 9.36 42.20
CA THR A 99 18.63 8.34 43.01
C THR A 99 20.07 8.71 43.41
N SER A 100 20.35 10.00 43.61
CA SER A 100 21.65 10.43 44.16
C SER A 100 21.48 11.46 45.27
N GLN A 101 20.71 11.12 46.30
CA GLN A 101 20.91 11.64 47.65
C GLN A 101 20.70 10.52 48.67
N SER A 102 21.81 9.91 49.11
CA SER A 102 22.00 9.28 50.41
C SER A 102 23.48 9.33 50.74
#